data_AF-A0AB33KUX8-F1
#
_entry.id   AF-A0AB33KUX8-F1
#
_cell.length_a   1.000
_cell.length_b   1.000
_cell.length_c   1.000
_cell.angle_alpha   90.00
_cell.angle_beta   90.00
_cell.angle_gamma   90.00
#
_symmetry.space_group_name_H-M   'P 1'
#
loop_
_entity.id
_entity.type
_entity.pdbx_description
1 polymer ?
#
loop_
_entity_poly.entity_id
_entity_poly.type
_entity_poly.pdbx_seq_one_letter_code
_entity_poly.pdbx_strand_id
1 'polypeptide(L)'
;MQLEFKLFKTILLKKLFVLLLILVTACKQKPTKKNIEFTTLFETSNGTETPTYKEVISFYEELANTYPEISLFEIGTTDIGKPLHLVVFNTDGKTNIEELKNSSKNRILINNGIHPGESDGIDASMLLLRDIVQNDSLKNKYKNSLICVIPLYNIGGSLNRNSHTRANQNGPKEYGFRGNARNYDLNRDFIKQDTKNAATFAEIFHTVNPDVFIDNHVSNGADYQYAITHLFTQHNKLGGNLGEFIETKMRPEIEHSLAEKGIIITPYVNVWGTTPESGWSQFFDSPRYSTGYTTLFNTLGLMVETHMLKPYKIRVEQTYELLFSALDFSKENSNKIKDLRKNAVEEIINKKTYPILFTVDKNNPTALHFKGYEGTFIDSKVTNGKRLFYDRTKPYNKKVSYYNYFVPTKEIAIPKAYILEQGWHDVVERLENNKIEFTRFEKDTLLTVEVQHIKEFETRKTAYEGHYLHYNTEVTQTRGLQVKFNNGDIYIPTNQTGIRYIIETLEAEAIDSFFNWNFFDTILQQKEGYSSYVFEDIAEEFLNNNPSLKQEFLQKVKTEEDFAKNAQTQLYWVYKKTPHYEKAHKKLPIYKLY
;
A
#
# COMPACT_ATOMS: atom_id res chain seq x y z
N MET A 1 -55.63 69.77 -20.77
CA MET A 1 -55.54 68.35 -20.37
C MET A 1 -54.88 67.42 -21.42
N GLN A 2 -55.02 67.64 -22.74
CA GLN A 2 -54.36 66.78 -23.76
C GLN A 2 -52.87 67.09 -24.03
N LEU A 3 -52.39 68.32 -23.79
CA LEU A 3 -50.97 68.67 -23.99
C LEU A 3 -50.05 68.13 -22.87
N GLU A 4 -50.50 68.13 -21.62
CA GLU A 4 -49.70 67.65 -20.49
C GLU A 4 -49.44 66.14 -20.53
N PHE A 5 -50.41 65.36 -21.04
CA PHE A 5 -50.26 63.91 -21.19
C PHE A 5 -49.19 63.51 -22.23
N LYS A 6 -48.99 64.33 -23.27
CA LYS A 6 -47.96 64.07 -24.29
C LYS A 6 -46.55 64.36 -23.77
N LEU A 7 -46.39 65.44 -22.98
CA LEU A 7 -45.11 65.79 -22.39
C LEU A 7 -44.68 64.74 -21.34
N PHE A 8 -45.62 64.27 -20.51
CA PHE A 8 -45.35 63.26 -19.48
C PHE A 8 -44.97 61.90 -20.08
N LYS A 9 -45.65 61.44 -21.14
CA LYS A 9 -45.26 60.21 -21.88
C LYS A 9 -43.87 60.32 -22.50
N THR A 10 -43.49 61.49 -23.03
CA THR A 10 -42.20 61.67 -23.68
C THR A 10 -41.04 61.67 -22.66
N ILE A 11 -41.26 62.25 -21.48
CA ILE A 11 -40.28 62.22 -20.38
C ILE A 11 -40.17 60.81 -19.79
N LEU A 12 -41.28 60.08 -19.65
CA LEU A 12 -41.29 58.71 -19.14
C LEU A 12 -40.60 57.75 -20.11
N LEU A 13 -40.83 57.85 -21.43
CA LEU A 13 -40.12 57.06 -22.44
C LEU A 13 -38.63 57.37 -22.46
N LYS A 14 -38.21 58.63 -22.33
CA LYS A 14 -36.79 58.99 -22.24
C LYS A 14 -36.13 58.42 -20.99
N LYS A 15 -36.79 58.47 -19.83
CA LYS A 15 -36.29 57.86 -18.59
C LYS A 15 -36.21 56.34 -18.70
N LEU A 16 -37.20 55.69 -19.30
CA LEU A 16 -37.20 54.24 -19.53
C LEU A 16 -36.09 53.83 -20.50
N PHE A 17 -35.85 54.61 -21.56
CA PHE A 17 -34.79 54.35 -22.54
C PHE A 17 -33.39 54.54 -21.93
N VAL A 18 -33.20 55.55 -21.07
CA VAL A 18 -31.95 55.75 -20.33
C VAL A 18 -31.73 54.63 -19.30
N LEU A 19 -32.79 54.18 -18.61
CA LEU A 19 -32.70 53.05 -17.67
C LEU A 19 -32.36 51.74 -18.40
N LEU A 20 -32.95 51.51 -19.58
CA LEU A 20 -32.64 50.36 -20.45
C LEU A 20 -31.20 50.42 -20.98
N LEU A 21 -30.70 51.62 -21.33
CA LEU A 21 -29.31 51.80 -21.76
C LEU A 21 -28.32 51.52 -20.62
N ILE A 22 -28.64 51.90 -19.38
CA ILE A 22 -27.82 51.63 -18.18
C ILE A 22 -27.83 50.12 -17.85
N LEU A 23 -28.98 49.45 -17.99
CA LEU A 23 -29.08 47.98 -17.80
C LEU A 23 -28.34 47.18 -18.89
N VAL A 24 -28.32 47.66 -20.13
CA VAL A 24 -27.60 46.99 -21.24
C VAL A 24 -26.08 47.26 -21.20
N THR A 25 -25.65 48.36 -20.56
CA THR A 25 -24.22 48.66 -20.35
C THR A 25 -23.66 48.00 -19.08
N ALA A 26 -24.46 47.79 -18.04
CA ALA A 26 -24.07 47.05 -16.84
C ALA A 26 -23.86 45.54 -17.08
N CYS A 27 -24.51 44.95 -18.10
CA CYS A 27 -24.36 43.53 -18.45
C CYS A 27 -23.23 43.22 -19.45
N LYS A 28 -22.29 44.14 -19.68
CA LYS A 28 -21.14 43.94 -20.60
C LYS A 28 -19.77 44.03 -19.92
N GLN A 29 -19.68 43.78 -18.61
CA GLN A 29 -18.40 43.33 -18.05
C GLN A 29 -18.19 41.88 -18.48
N LYS A 30 -17.44 41.67 -19.58
CA LYS A 30 -16.77 40.39 -19.80
C LYS A 30 -16.03 40.07 -18.50
N PRO A 31 -16.17 38.87 -17.91
CA PRO A 31 -15.32 38.50 -16.79
C PRO A 31 -13.89 38.69 -17.27
N THR A 32 -13.19 39.66 -16.69
CA THR A 32 -11.75 39.74 -16.79
C THR A 32 -11.27 38.42 -16.21
N LYS A 33 -10.87 37.47 -17.07
CA LYS A 33 -10.13 36.28 -16.64
C LYS A 33 -8.94 36.84 -15.88
N LYS A 34 -9.01 36.82 -14.55
CA LYS A 34 -7.86 37.06 -13.71
C LYS A 34 -6.86 36.02 -14.17
N ASN A 35 -5.74 36.47 -14.73
CA ASN A 35 -4.71 35.55 -15.19
C ASN A 35 -4.06 35.01 -13.91
N ILE A 36 -4.66 33.97 -13.33
CA ILE A 36 -4.19 33.35 -12.10
C ILE A 36 -2.91 32.63 -12.46
N GLU A 37 -1.81 33.08 -11.87
CA GLU A 37 -0.51 32.47 -12.06
C GLU A 37 -0.35 31.33 -11.05
N PHE A 38 -0.27 30.08 -11.54
CA PHE A 38 -0.13 28.87 -10.72
C PHE A 38 1.33 28.56 -10.39
N THR A 39 2.12 29.60 -10.08
CA THR A 39 3.52 29.45 -9.69
C THR A 39 3.58 28.89 -8.26
N THR A 40 4.33 27.81 -8.07
CA THR A 40 4.40 27.05 -6.82
C THR A 40 5.37 27.66 -5.81
N LEU A 41 5.24 27.29 -4.53
CA LEU A 41 6.24 27.66 -3.51
C LEU A 41 7.63 27.05 -3.84
N PHE A 42 7.64 25.84 -4.41
CA PHE A 42 8.85 25.23 -4.93
C PHE A 42 9.56 26.14 -5.94
N GLU A 43 8.85 26.69 -6.92
CA GLU A 43 9.45 27.58 -7.93
C GLU A 43 9.89 28.92 -7.34
N THR A 44 9.02 29.59 -6.58
CA THR A 44 9.33 30.92 -5.99
C THR A 44 10.48 30.87 -4.97
N SER A 45 10.67 29.74 -4.30
CA SER A 45 11.79 29.50 -3.38
C SER A 45 13.07 28.99 -4.07
N ASN A 46 13.08 28.89 -5.41
CA ASN A 46 14.15 28.29 -6.20
C ASN A 46 14.48 26.83 -5.79
N GLY A 47 13.45 26.06 -5.43
CA GLY A 47 13.54 24.65 -5.08
C GLY A 47 14.13 24.39 -3.70
N THR A 48 13.84 25.27 -2.73
CA THR A 48 14.31 25.15 -1.34
C THR A 48 13.19 24.94 -0.32
N GLU A 49 11.93 25.15 -0.70
CA GLU A 49 10.77 25.07 0.17
C GLU A 49 9.64 24.25 -0.46
N THR A 50 8.74 23.73 0.38
CA THR A 50 7.56 22.95 0.00
C THR A 50 6.32 23.48 0.73
N PRO A 51 5.15 23.57 0.07
CA PRO A 51 3.94 24.17 0.65
C PRO A 51 3.41 23.42 1.87
N THR A 52 2.66 24.13 2.70
CA THR A 52 1.88 23.54 3.80
C THR A 52 0.67 22.76 3.26
N TYR A 53 0.08 21.89 4.10
CA TYR A 53 -1.16 21.19 3.74
C TYR A 53 -2.24 22.13 3.20
N LYS A 54 -2.45 23.28 3.85
CA LYS A 54 -3.46 24.25 3.44
C LYS A 54 -3.14 24.85 2.07
N GLU A 55 -1.89 25.20 1.81
CA GLU A 55 -1.47 25.78 0.52
C GLU A 55 -1.56 24.75 -0.61
N VAL A 56 -1.23 23.48 -0.36
CA VAL A 56 -1.41 22.38 -1.33
C VAL A 56 -2.88 22.24 -1.71
N ILE A 57 -3.79 22.19 -0.73
CA ILE A 57 -5.22 22.04 -1.02
C ILE A 57 -5.76 23.29 -1.73
N SER A 58 -5.42 24.50 -1.26
CA SER A 58 -5.86 25.73 -1.92
C SER A 58 -5.37 25.85 -3.36
N PHE A 59 -4.15 25.40 -3.67
CA PHE A 59 -3.67 25.32 -5.05
C PHE A 59 -4.56 24.43 -5.92
N TYR A 60 -4.93 23.24 -5.44
CA TYR A 60 -5.79 22.33 -6.20
C TYR A 60 -7.24 22.81 -6.30
N GLU A 61 -7.76 23.51 -5.28
CA GLU A 61 -9.07 24.18 -5.33
C GLU A 61 -9.08 25.25 -6.44
N GLU A 62 -8.06 26.12 -6.49
CA GLU A 62 -7.93 27.14 -7.53
C GLU A 62 -7.75 26.54 -8.93
N LEU A 63 -6.98 25.45 -9.03
CA LEU A 63 -6.79 24.74 -10.29
C LEU A 63 -8.11 24.12 -10.79
N ALA A 64 -8.86 23.48 -9.90
CA ALA A 64 -10.18 22.91 -10.19
C ALA A 64 -11.23 23.98 -10.54
N ASN A 65 -11.16 25.17 -9.94
CA ASN A 65 -12.06 26.29 -10.25
C ASN A 65 -11.74 26.93 -11.61
N THR A 66 -10.48 26.85 -12.04
CA THR A 66 -10.01 27.50 -13.28
C THR A 66 -10.13 26.58 -14.50
N TYR A 67 -9.83 25.29 -14.34
CA TYR A 67 -9.79 24.32 -15.42
C TYR A 67 -10.92 23.29 -15.27
N PRO A 68 -11.88 23.21 -16.21
CA PRO A 68 -12.96 22.24 -16.14
C PRO A 68 -12.47 20.78 -16.18
N GLU A 69 -11.26 20.54 -16.70
CA GLU A 69 -10.61 19.23 -16.76
C GLU A 69 -10.15 18.73 -15.38
N ILE A 70 -10.15 19.55 -14.33
CA ILE A 70 -9.73 19.17 -12.98
C ILE A 70 -10.95 19.08 -12.05
N SER A 71 -11.15 17.92 -11.43
CA SER A 71 -12.06 17.74 -10.29
C SER A 71 -11.26 17.56 -9.00
N LEU A 72 -11.81 18.04 -7.88
CA LEU A 72 -11.28 17.82 -6.54
C LEU A 72 -12.41 17.22 -5.69
N PHE A 73 -12.13 16.09 -5.05
CA PHE A 73 -13.06 15.41 -4.16
C PHE A 73 -12.48 15.26 -2.76
N GLU A 74 -13.33 15.40 -1.76
CA GLU A 74 -13.06 14.99 -0.38
C GLU A 74 -13.64 13.59 -0.17
N ILE A 75 -12.85 12.66 0.35
CA ILE A 75 -13.24 11.26 0.55
C ILE A 75 -12.85 10.81 1.96
N GLY A 76 -13.76 10.09 2.60
CA GLY A 76 -13.59 9.51 3.94
C GLY A 76 -13.10 10.51 4.99
N THR A 77 -12.35 10.00 5.96
CA THR A 77 -11.77 10.82 7.03
C THR A 77 -10.46 10.20 7.49
N THR A 78 -9.53 11.01 7.96
CA THR A 78 -8.23 10.57 8.49
C THR A 78 -8.23 10.59 10.02
N ASP A 79 -7.17 10.08 10.65
CA ASP A 79 -7.06 10.08 12.11
C ASP A 79 -7.01 11.50 12.71
N ILE A 80 -6.69 12.52 11.92
CA ILE A 80 -6.75 13.94 12.34
C ILE A 80 -8.12 14.59 12.07
N GLY A 81 -9.11 13.82 11.62
CA GLY A 81 -10.48 14.28 11.38
C GLY A 81 -10.68 15.07 10.08
N LYS A 82 -9.70 15.09 9.17
CA LYS A 82 -9.80 15.73 7.85
C LYS A 82 -10.00 14.69 6.74
N PRO A 83 -10.78 14.97 5.69
CA PRO A 83 -10.92 14.05 4.55
C PRO A 83 -9.62 13.96 3.75
N LEU A 84 -9.37 12.80 3.12
CA LEU A 84 -8.38 12.72 2.05
C LEU A 84 -8.92 13.43 0.81
N HIS A 85 -8.01 13.98 0.01
CA HIS A 85 -8.36 14.65 -1.23
C HIS A 85 -7.96 13.79 -2.42
N LEU A 86 -8.84 13.72 -3.43
CA LEU A 86 -8.57 13.10 -4.72
C LEU A 86 -8.72 14.17 -5.80
N VAL A 87 -7.60 14.50 -6.45
CA VAL A 87 -7.58 15.37 -7.63
C VAL A 87 -7.66 14.48 -8.86
N VAL A 88 -8.55 14.79 -9.79
CA VAL A 88 -8.72 14.02 -11.04
C VAL A 88 -8.59 14.93 -12.23
N PHE A 89 -7.63 14.64 -13.11
CA PHE A 89 -7.57 15.20 -14.45
C PHE A 89 -8.35 14.32 -15.44
N ASN A 90 -9.24 14.94 -16.20
CA ASN A 90 -10.03 14.33 -17.26
C ASN A 90 -10.35 15.37 -18.35
N THR A 91 -9.92 15.13 -19.59
CA THR A 91 -10.20 16.04 -20.71
C THR A 91 -11.67 16.15 -21.09
N ASP A 92 -12.53 15.23 -20.63
CA ASP A 92 -13.97 15.29 -20.90
C ASP A 92 -14.69 16.31 -19.99
N GLY A 93 -13.94 16.93 -19.07
CA GLY A 93 -14.43 17.94 -18.14
C GLY A 93 -14.62 17.39 -16.73
N LYS A 94 -15.54 18.03 -15.98
CA LYS A 94 -15.81 17.68 -14.59
C LYS A 94 -16.25 16.23 -14.48
N THR A 95 -15.52 15.48 -13.68
CA THR A 95 -15.73 14.05 -13.50
C THR A 95 -16.73 13.79 -12.38
N ASN A 96 -17.54 12.73 -12.54
CA ASN A 96 -18.30 12.13 -11.45
C ASN A 96 -17.47 11.00 -10.83
N ILE A 97 -17.36 10.99 -9.51
CA ILE A 97 -16.54 10.04 -8.77
C ILE A 97 -16.97 8.59 -8.98
N GLU A 98 -18.28 8.35 -9.14
CA GLU A 98 -18.87 7.01 -9.35
C GLU A 98 -18.51 6.42 -10.72
N GLU A 99 -18.12 7.25 -11.68
CA GLU A 99 -17.81 6.85 -13.06
C GLU A 99 -16.34 6.43 -13.24
N LEU A 100 -15.46 6.75 -12.29
CA LEU A 100 -14.01 6.49 -12.39
C LEU A 100 -13.69 5.02 -12.65
N LYS A 101 -14.25 4.12 -11.83
CA LYS A 101 -14.03 2.67 -11.92
C LYS A 101 -14.52 2.06 -13.24
N ASN A 102 -15.51 2.67 -13.89
CA ASN A 102 -16.10 2.14 -15.12
C ASN A 102 -15.57 2.82 -16.38
N SER A 103 -14.69 3.82 -16.24
CA SER A 103 -14.11 4.52 -17.37
C SER A 103 -13.29 3.59 -18.27
N SER A 104 -13.44 3.77 -19.58
CA SER A 104 -12.60 3.12 -20.59
C SER A 104 -11.23 3.77 -20.73
N LYS A 105 -10.98 4.92 -20.09
CA LYS A 105 -9.68 5.62 -20.08
C LYS A 105 -8.66 4.87 -19.23
N ASN A 106 -7.38 5.08 -19.52
CA ASN A 106 -6.28 4.55 -18.72
C ASN A 106 -6.26 5.24 -17.35
N ARG A 107 -6.27 4.50 -16.24
CA ARG A 107 -6.38 5.07 -14.89
C ARG A 107 -5.06 4.97 -14.16
N ILE A 108 -4.50 6.11 -13.79
CA ILE A 108 -3.29 6.19 -12.99
C ILE A 108 -3.63 6.81 -11.65
N LEU A 109 -3.20 6.20 -10.56
CA LEU A 109 -3.29 6.78 -9.22
C LEU A 109 -1.89 7.10 -8.70
N ILE A 110 -1.65 8.37 -8.40
CA ILE A 110 -0.40 8.89 -7.82
C ILE A 110 -0.66 9.22 -6.36
N ASN A 111 0.08 8.60 -5.45
CA ASN A 111 0.02 8.85 -4.03
C ASN A 111 1.23 9.68 -3.59
N ASN A 112 0.98 10.73 -2.81
CA ASN A 112 2.00 11.64 -2.31
C ASN A 112 1.86 11.85 -0.81
N GLY A 113 2.97 12.20 -0.17
CA GLY A 113 2.96 12.61 1.24
C GLY A 113 2.50 11.52 2.19
N ILE A 114 2.77 10.24 1.88
CA ILE A 114 2.66 9.14 2.86
C ILE A 114 3.63 9.35 4.02
N HIS A 115 4.83 9.85 3.69
CA HIS A 115 5.73 10.53 4.62
C HIS A 115 5.87 11.99 4.18
N PRO A 116 5.19 12.94 4.82
CA PRO A 116 5.22 14.35 4.43
C PRO A 116 6.60 15.04 4.51
N GLY A 117 7.59 14.38 5.13
CA GLY A 117 9.01 14.75 5.09
C GLY A 117 9.71 14.45 3.75
N GLU A 118 9.04 13.71 2.88
CA GLU A 118 9.47 13.20 1.58
C GLU A 118 8.68 13.94 0.50
N SER A 119 8.77 15.27 0.53
CA SER A 119 7.80 16.16 -0.12
C SER A 119 7.90 16.21 -1.65
N ASP A 120 8.88 15.54 -2.22
CA ASP A 120 9.27 15.61 -3.62
C ASP A 120 8.09 15.32 -4.58
N GLY A 121 7.29 14.30 -4.28
CA GLY A 121 6.12 13.93 -5.07
C GLY A 121 4.96 14.92 -4.99
N ILE A 122 4.84 15.64 -3.86
CA ILE A 122 3.80 16.67 -3.65
C ILE A 122 4.03 17.80 -4.65
N ASP A 123 5.22 18.39 -4.64
CA ASP A 123 5.58 19.48 -5.54
C ASP A 123 5.59 19.02 -7.01
N ALA A 124 6.17 17.84 -7.30
CA ALA A 124 6.18 17.30 -8.67
C ALA A 124 4.77 17.09 -9.23
N SER A 125 3.82 16.61 -8.43
CA SER A 125 2.43 16.38 -8.86
C SER A 125 1.63 17.68 -9.04
N MET A 126 1.95 18.73 -8.28
CA MET A 126 1.38 20.07 -8.49
C MET A 126 1.84 20.65 -9.83
N LEU A 127 3.15 20.59 -10.12
CA LEU A 127 3.72 21.02 -11.40
C LEU A 127 3.12 20.21 -12.56
N LEU A 128 3.07 18.89 -12.42
CA LEU A 128 2.55 17.98 -13.44
C LEU A 128 1.13 18.34 -13.89
N LEU A 129 0.19 18.43 -12.94
CA LEU A 129 -1.21 18.69 -13.29
C LEU A 129 -1.41 20.10 -13.82
N ARG A 130 -0.73 21.11 -13.25
CA ARG A 130 -0.73 22.48 -13.78
C ARG A 130 -0.27 22.52 -15.23
N ASP A 131 0.88 21.94 -15.52
CA ASP A 131 1.48 22.01 -16.85
C ASP A 131 0.63 21.28 -17.89
N ILE A 132 0.04 20.14 -17.50
CA ILE A 132 -0.90 19.43 -18.37
C ILE A 132 -2.08 20.33 -18.74
N VAL A 133 -2.76 20.97 -17.79
CA VAL A 133 -3.97 21.75 -18.10
C VAL A 133 -3.69 23.09 -18.77
N GLN A 134 -2.49 23.65 -18.56
CA GLN A 134 -2.03 24.89 -19.20
C GLN A 134 -1.49 24.68 -20.62
N ASN A 135 -1.30 23.44 -21.07
CA ASN A 135 -0.75 23.11 -22.37
C ASN A 135 -1.71 22.23 -23.19
N ASP A 136 -2.30 22.79 -24.25
CA ASP A 136 -3.24 22.07 -25.12
C ASP A 136 -2.65 20.81 -25.76
N SER A 137 -1.34 20.80 -26.04
CA SER A 137 -0.64 19.61 -26.56
C SER A 137 -0.61 18.49 -25.52
N LEU A 138 -0.32 18.82 -24.25
CA LEU A 138 -0.32 17.83 -23.17
C LEU A 138 -1.73 17.33 -22.86
N LYS A 139 -2.76 18.20 -22.87
CA LYS A 139 -4.16 17.76 -22.76
C LYS A 139 -4.52 16.77 -23.85
N ASN A 140 -4.20 17.08 -25.11
CA ASN A 140 -4.46 16.17 -26.22
C ASN A 140 -3.67 14.86 -26.10
N LYS A 141 -2.41 14.92 -25.64
CA LYS A 141 -1.55 13.74 -25.42
C LYS A 141 -2.16 12.77 -24.40
N TYR A 142 -2.74 13.28 -23.31
CA TYR A 142 -3.31 12.46 -22.22
C TYR A 142 -4.83 12.38 -22.23
N LYS A 143 -5.51 12.71 -23.34
CA LYS A 143 -6.99 12.73 -23.43
C LYS A 143 -7.68 11.41 -23.08
N ASN A 144 -6.99 10.29 -23.29
CA ASN A 144 -7.48 8.94 -22.97
C ASN A 144 -7.00 8.44 -21.60
N SER A 145 -6.57 9.34 -20.71
CA SER A 145 -6.13 9.01 -19.35
C SER A 145 -6.97 9.74 -18.30
N LEU A 146 -7.22 9.06 -17.18
CA LEU A 146 -7.61 9.65 -15.92
C LEU A 146 -6.38 9.67 -15.03
N ILE A 147 -5.87 10.86 -14.73
CA ILE A 147 -4.73 11.04 -13.83
C ILE A 147 -5.29 11.45 -12.48
N CYS A 148 -5.28 10.52 -11.54
CA CYS A 148 -5.79 10.68 -10.19
C CYS A 148 -4.61 10.90 -9.24
N VAL A 149 -4.68 11.91 -8.39
CA VAL A 149 -3.63 12.26 -7.43
C VAL A 149 -4.23 12.36 -6.03
N ILE A 150 -3.65 11.64 -5.07
CA ILE A 150 -3.81 11.93 -3.63
C ILE A 150 -2.70 12.93 -3.28
N PRO A 151 -3.01 14.22 -3.06
CA PRO A 151 -1.98 15.23 -2.83
C PRO A 151 -1.17 15.00 -1.57
N LEU A 152 -1.85 14.56 -0.50
CA LEU A 152 -1.29 14.38 0.83
C LEU A 152 -2.03 13.24 1.53
N TYR A 153 -1.42 12.06 1.59
CA TYR A 153 -2.00 10.90 2.24
C TYR A 153 -1.92 10.99 3.77
N ASN A 154 -0.77 11.41 4.31
CA ASN A 154 -0.59 11.60 5.75
C ASN A 154 -0.85 13.06 6.15
N ILE A 155 -2.13 13.42 6.29
CA ILE A 155 -2.51 14.79 6.68
C ILE A 155 -2.01 15.14 8.09
N GLY A 156 -2.11 14.20 9.05
CA GLY A 156 -1.63 14.43 10.43
C GLY A 156 -0.13 14.74 10.49
N GLY A 157 0.69 13.96 9.76
CA GLY A 157 2.11 14.21 9.61
C GLY A 157 2.39 15.54 8.88
N SER A 158 1.59 15.89 7.89
CA SER A 158 1.74 17.14 7.12
C SER A 158 1.48 18.38 7.96
N LEU A 159 0.58 18.29 8.94
CA LEU A 159 0.29 19.35 9.90
C LEU A 159 1.37 19.45 10.99
N ASN A 160 2.06 18.35 11.29
CA ASN A 160 3.21 18.34 12.20
C ASN A 160 4.50 18.77 11.46
N ARG A 161 4.56 20.06 11.11
CA ARG A 161 5.71 20.64 10.40
C ARG A 161 6.92 20.86 11.30
N ASN A 162 8.10 20.64 10.74
CA ASN A 162 9.38 20.84 11.40
C ASN A 162 10.50 20.99 10.35
N SER A 163 11.73 21.20 10.82
CA SER A 163 12.92 21.38 9.97
C SER A 163 14.11 20.48 10.35
N HIS A 164 13.97 19.63 11.38
CA HIS A 164 15.12 18.98 12.02
C HIS A 164 14.97 17.46 12.25
N THR A 165 13.78 16.88 12.09
CA THR A 165 13.55 15.47 12.47
C THR A 165 14.18 14.47 11.50
N ARG A 166 14.54 14.89 10.28
CA ARG A 166 15.20 14.04 9.26
C ARG A 166 16.69 14.36 9.15
N ALA A 167 17.47 13.91 10.13
CA ALA A 167 18.91 14.19 10.23
C ALA A 167 19.76 13.65 9.06
N ASN A 168 19.23 12.68 8.31
CA ASN A 168 19.91 12.00 7.21
C ASN A 168 19.44 12.47 5.82
N GLN A 169 18.74 13.61 5.73
CA GLN A 169 18.16 14.11 4.49
C GLN A 169 18.50 15.58 4.23
N ASN A 170 18.90 15.88 3.00
CA ASN A 170 18.98 17.23 2.45
C ASN A 170 17.62 17.59 1.82
N GLY A 171 16.65 17.96 2.66
CA GLY A 171 15.27 18.25 2.26
C GLY A 171 14.98 19.75 2.07
N PRO A 172 13.70 20.11 1.86
CA PRO A 172 13.28 21.51 1.92
C PRO A 172 13.51 22.08 3.33
N LYS A 173 13.50 23.42 3.47
CA LYS A 173 13.74 24.11 4.75
C LYS A 173 12.82 23.64 5.87
N GLU A 174 11.56 23.38 5.55
CA GLU A 174 10.56 22.81 6.45
C GLU A 174 9.71 21.78 5.72
N TYR A 175 9.24 20.77 6.45
CA TYR A 175 8.48 19.64 5.92
C TYR A 175 7.64 18.98 7.02
N GLY A 176 6.77 18.02 6.67
CA GLY A 176 5.94 17.32 7.65
C GLY A 176 6.61 16.09 8.29
N PHE A 177 6.00 15.55 9.33
CA PHE A 177 6.52 14.44 10.12
C PHE A 177 6.15 13.06 9.53
N ARG A 178 6.99 12.03 9.77
CA ARG A 178 6.81 10.68 9.22
C ARG A 178 5.54 9.99 9.73
N GLY A 179 5.33 9.99 11.04
CA GLY A 179 4.16 9.36 11.66
C GLY A 179 2.87 10.14 11.39
N ASN A 180 1.74 9.45 11.35
CA ASN A 180 0.42 10.10 11.28
C ASN A 180 0.01 10.71 12.64
N ALA A 181 -1.26 11.13 12.77
CA ALA A 181 -1.78 11.71 14.02
C ALA A 181 -1.73 10.74 15.22
N ARG A 182 -1.73 9.43 14.96
CA ARG A 182 -1.55 8.36 15.96
C ARG A 182 -0.12 7.80 15.97
N ASN A 183 0.81 8.46 15.27
CA ASN A 183 2.21 8.09 15.12
C ASN A 183 2.46 6.74 14.39
N TYR A 184 1.50 6.26 13.60
CA TYR A 184 1.74 5.12 12.71
C TYR A 184 2.53 5.56 11.47
N ASP A 185 3.46 4.70 11.03
CA ASP A 185 4.00 4.72 9.68
C ASP A 185 2.93 4.15 8.73
N LEU A 186 2.30 5.03 7.95
CA LEU A 186 1.23 4.63 7.05
C LEU A 186 1.72 3.68 5.94
N ASN A 187 3.02 3.65 5.63
CA ASN A 187 3.59 2.68 4.69
C ASN A 187 3.81 1.29 5.32
N ARG A 188 3.09 0.97 6.39
CA ARG A 188 2.98 -0.36 7.02
C ARG A 188 1.53 -0.73 7.33
N ASP A 189 0.56 0.11 6.97
CA ASP A 189 -0.81 0.03 7.46
C ASP A 189 -1.82 -0.52 6.45
N PHE A 190 -1.42 -0.82 5.21
CA PHE A 190 -2.36 -1.17 4.14
C PHE A 190 -3.13 -2.48 4.33
N ILE A 191 -2.68 -3.38 5.22
CA ILE A 191 -3.38 -4.65 5.52
C ILE A 191 -4.13 -4.59 6.85
N LYS A 192 -3.40 -4.28 7.93
CA LYS A 192 -4.00 -4.16 9.28
C LYS A 192 -5.05 -3.03 9.32
N GLN A 193 -4.82 -1.98 8.56
CA GLN A 193 -5.73 -0.88 8.33
C GLN A 193 -6.24 -0.27 9.65
N ASP A 194 -5.32 -0.03 10.58
CA ASP A 194 -5.65 0.51 11.92
C ASP A 194 -6.01 1.98 11.89
N THR A 195 -5.52 2.70 10.87
CA THR A 195 -5.76 4.12 10.71
C THR A 195 -6.94 4.36 9.77
N LYS A 196 -7.69 5.44 10.04
CA LYS A 196 -8.72 5.89 9.10
C LYS A 196 -8.12 6.35 7.77
N ASN A 197 -6.84 6.73 7.77
CA ASN A 197 -6.08 7.00 6.55
C ASN A 197 -6.05 5.76 5.63
N ALA A 198 -5.63 4.60 6.13
CA ALA A 198 -5.58 3.37 5.34
C ALA A 198 -6.96 2.92 4.84
N ALA A 199 -8.00 3.02 5.69
CA ALA A 199 -9.38 2.75 5.28
C ALA A 199 -9.84 3.65 4.14
N THR A 200 -9.59 4.96 4.26
CA THR A 200 -9.93 5.94 3.22
C THR A 200 -9.10 5.75 1.95
N PHE A 201 -7.84 5.32 2.08
CA PHE A 201 -7.03 4.93 0.92
C PHE A 201 -7.64 3.76 0.18
N ALA A 202 -8.07 2.70 0.88
CA ALA A 202 -8.74 1.56 0.26
C ALA A 202 -10.00 2.00 -0.48
N GLU A 203 -10.80 2.90 0.12
CA GLU A 203 -11.96 3.52 -0.54
C GLU A 203 -11.58 4.25 -1.85
N ILE A 204 -10.57 5.13 -1.81
CA ILE A 204 -10.05 5.81 -3.01
C ILE A 204 -9.55 4.80 -4.05
N PHE A 205 -8.74 3.84 -3.62
CA PHE A 205 -8.12 2.84 -4.49
C PHE A 205 -9.17 2.02 -5.22
N HIS A 206 -10.21 1.55 -4.53
CA HIS A 206 -11.31 0.80 -5.15
C HIS A 206 -12.26 1.65 -5.99
N THR A 207 -12.40 2.94 -5.66
CA THR A 207 -13.16 3.92 -6.45
C THR A 207 -12.45 4.23 -7.78
N VAL A 208 -11.14 4.39 -7.76
CA VAL A 208 -10.33 4.64 -8.96
C VAL A 208 -10.10 3.35 -9.75
N ASN A 209 -9.88 2.22 -9.07
CA ASN A 209 -9.47 0.94 -9.66
C ASN A 209 -8.29 1.09 -10.66
N PRO A 210 -7.15 1.66 -10.21
CA PRO A 210 -6.09 2.11 -11.10
C PRO A 210 -5.43 0.96 -11.86
N ASP A 211 -5.11 1.21 -13.13
CA ASP A 211 -4.33 0.33 -13.99
C ASP A 211 -2.84 0.39 -13.59
N VAL A 212 -2.37 1.59 -13.21
CA VAL A 212 -1.03 1.87 -12.68
C VAL A 212 -1.12 2.67 -11.39
N PHE A 213 -0.35 2.28 -10.38
CA PHE A 213 -0.22 2.99 -9.11
C PHE A 213 1.23 3.46 -8.92
N ILE A 214 1.39 4.74 -8.57
CA ILE A 214 2.69 5.37 -8.30
C ILE A 214 2.68 5.93 -6.88
N ASP A 215 3.69 5.60 -6.08
CA ASP A 215 3.86 6.14 -4.73
C ASP A 215 5.21 6.84 -4.61
N ASN A 216 5.20 8.12 -4.23
CA ASN A 216 6.42 8.94 -4.23
C ASN A 216 7.03 9.04 -2.82
N HIS A 217 8.30 8.66 -2.70
CA HIS A 217 9.10 8.60 -1.46
C HIS A 217 10.49 9.20 -1.64
N VAL A 218 11.20 9.31 -0.52
CA VAL A 218 12.63 9.61 -0.48
C VAL A 218 13.36 8.50 0.28
N SER A 219 14.38 7.95 -0.38
CA SER A 219 15.16 6.81 0.09
C SER A 219 15.93 7.10 1.38
N ASN A 220 16.37 6.04 2.04
CA ASN A 220 17.42 6.10 3.06
C ASN A 220 18.54 5.12 2.69
N GLY A 221 19.68 5.17 3.39
CA GLY A 221 20.78 4.21 3.22
C GLY A 221 22.08 4.84 2.72
N ALA A 222 22.60 4.37 1.59
CA ALA A 222 23.92 4.71 1.03
C ALA A 222 23.97 6.05 0.27
N ASP A 223 25.18 6.58 0.04
CA ASP A 223 25.41 7.74 -0.86
C ASP A 223 25.94 7.25 -2.22
N TYR A 224 25.29 7.66 -3.30
CA TYR A 224 25.59 7.24 -4.68
C TYR A 224 25.26 8.35 -5.68
N GLN A 225 25.57 8.17 -6.98
CA GLN A 225 25.48 9.26 -7.95
C GLN A 225 24.05 9.59 -8.40
N TYR A 226 23.15 8.60 -8.41
CA TYR A 226 21.75 8.75 -8.81
C TYR A 226 20.99 9.71 -7.88
N ALA A 227 20.09 10.53 -8.43
CA ALA A 227 19.17 11.35 -7.65
C ALA A 227 17.76 10.76 -7.56
N ILE A 228 17.44 9.82 -8.44
CA ILE A 228 16.19 9.07 -8.43
C ILE A 228 16.48 7.57 -8.57
N THR A 229 15.71 6.76 -7.86
CA THR A 229 15.69 5.30 -7.94
C THR A 229 14.25 4.82 -8.03
N HIS A 230 14.05 3.59 -8.46
CA HIS A 230 12.72 3.00 -8.54
C HIS A 230 12.63 1.70 -7.74
N LEU A 231 11.44 1.42 -7.24
CA LEU A 231 11.02 0.12 -6.77
C LEU A 231 9.71 -0.23 -7.46
N PHE A 232 9.81 -0.93 -8.59
CA PHE A 232 8.66 -1.60 -9.18
C PHE A 232 8.25 -2.76 -8.27
N THR A 233 6.95 -3.08 -8.26
CA THR A 233 6.43 -4.28 -7.62
C THR A 233 7.29 -5.49 -7.93
N GLN A 234 7.58 -6.32 -6.92
CA GLN A 234 8.39 -7.52 -7.10
C GLN A 234 7.70 -8.47 -8.11
N HIS A 235 8.36 -8.72 -9.23
CA HIS A 235 7.76 -9.34 -10.40
C HIS A 235 7.45 -10.83 -10.24
N ASN A 236 8.19 -11.58 -9.41
CA ASN A 236 7.90 -12.99 -9.13
C ASN A 236 6.66 -13.14 -8.21
N LYS A 237 6.48 -12.22 -7.25
CA LYS A 237 5.29 -12.12 -6.40
C LYS A 237 4.04 -11.71 -7.21
N LEU A 238 4.16 -10.68 -8.06
CA LEU A 238 3.09 -10.33 -8.99
C LEU A 238 2.77 -11.52 -9.89
N GLY A 239 3.80 -12.16 -10.45
CA GLY A 239 3.70 -13.43 -11.16
C GLY A 239 2.86 -13.40 -12.42
N GLY A 240 2.85 -14.52 -13.14
CA GLY A 240 2.10 -14.65 -14.41
C GLY A 240 2.52 -13.62 -15.44
N ASN A 241 1.60 -13.29 -16.35
CA ASN A 241 1.89 -12.37 -17.44
C ASN A 241 2.07 -10.92 -16.96
N LEU A 242 1.46 -10.52 -15.84
CA LEU A 242 1.66 -9.20 -15.22
C LEU A 242 3.07 -9.04 -14.66
N GLY A 243 3.57 -10.06 -13.97
CA GLY A 243 4.94 -10.11 -13.45
C GLY A 243 5.98 -10.04 -14.57
N GLU A 244 5.78 -10.81 -15.65
CA GLU A 244 6.66 -10.73 -16.82
C GLU A 244 6.62 -9.35 -17.47
N PHE A 245 5.42 -8.77 -17.63
CA PHE A 245 5.24 -7.46 -18.26
C PHE A 245 5.90 -6.32 -17.47
N ILE A 246 5.78 -6.31 -16.14
CA ILE A 246 6.40 -5.23 -15.34
C ILE A 246 7.92 -5.27 -15.41
N GLU A 247 8.52 -6.46 -15.39
CA GLU A 247 9.98 -6.64 -15.38
C GLU A 247 10.63 -6.48 -16.76
N THR A 248 9.98 -6.97 -17.82
CA THR A 248 10.59 -7.04 -19.16
C THR A 248 10.18 -5.87 -20.07
N LYS A 249 9.08 -5.18 -19.74
CA LYS A 249 8.53 -4.09 -20.56
C LYS A 249 8.46 -2.77 -19.79
N MET A 250 7.68 -2.71 -18.71
CA MET A 250 7.42 -1.46 -17.99
C MET A 250 8.68 -0.84 -17.39
N ARG A 251 9.43 -1.61 -16.60
CA ARG A 251 10.66 -1.12 -15.97
C ARG A 251 11.69 -0.66 -17.02
N PRO A 252 12.10 -1.48 -18.00
CA PRO A 252 13.10 -1.06 -18.99
C PRO A 252 12.69 0.14 -19.84
N GLU A 253 11.42 0.27 -20.24
CA GLU A 253 10.97 1.41 -21.06
C GLU A 253 10.93 2.73 -20.28
N ILE A 254 10.53 2.70 -19.01
CA ILE A 254 10.58 3.89 -18.15
C ILE A 254 12.04 4.28 -17.87
N GLU A 255 12.92 3.32 -17.56
CA GLU A 255 14.35 3.55 -17.41
C GLU A 255 14.96 4.16 -18.69
N HIS A 256 14.60 3.64 -19.86
CA HIS A 256 15.07 4.14 -21.15
C HIS A 256 14.59 5.56 -21.43
N SER A 257 13.30 5.85 -21.21
CA SER A 257 12.72 7.19 -21.36
C SER A 257 13.44 8.24 -20.50
N LEU A 258 13.81 7.88 -19.27
CA LEU A 258 14.60 8.76 -18.40
C LEU A 258 16.03 8.95 -18.91
N ALA A 259 16.65 7.88 -19.42
CA ALA A 259 18.00 7.96 -20.00
C ALA A 259 18.04 8.89 -21.22
N GLU A 260 17.02 8.90 -22.08
CA GLU A 260 16.89 9.84 -23.20
C GLU A 260 16.78 11.30 -22.75
N LYS A 261 16.21 11.53 -21.56
CA LYS A 261 16.15 12.85 -20.89
C LYS A 261 17.45 13.20 -20.14
N GLY A 262 18.48 12.35 -20.21
CA GLY A 262 19.74 12.53 -19.48
C GLY A 262 19.66 12.24 -17.98
N ILE A 263 18.58 11.60 -17.52
CA ILE A 263 18.36 11.24 -16.11
C ILE A 263 18.81 9.80 -15.90
N ILE A 264 19.84 9.61 -15.09
CA ILE A 264 20.26 8.27 -14.67
C ILE A 264 19.35 7.76 -13.55
N ILE A 265 18.96 6.49 -13.64
CA ILE A 265 18.15 5.80 -12.63
C ILE A 265 18.71 4.40 -12.36
N THR A 266 18.39 3.86 -11.19
CA THR A 266 18.78 2.51 -10.74
C THR A 266 17.67 1.92 -9.87
N PRO A 267 17.61 0.59 -9.68
CA PRO A 267 16.76 0.00 -8.65
C PRO A 267 17.06 0.57 -7.26
N TYR A 268 16.04 0.64 -6.42
CA TYR A 268 16.12 1.10 -5.03
C TYR A 268 17.23 0.40 -4.26
N VAL A 269 18.04 1.20 -3.56
CA VAL A 269 19.26 0.74 -2.88
C VAL A 269 19.01 0.65 -1.38
N ASN A 270 18.64 -0.54 -0.91
CA ASN A 270 18.31 -0.84 0.49
C ASN A 270 19.53 -1.33 1.31
N VAL A 271 20.65 -0.63 1.20
CA VAL A 271 21.92 -1.01 1.86
C VAL A 271 22.14 -0.21 3.15
N TRP A 272 22.44 -0.93 4.24
CA TRP A 272 22.63 -0.36 5.59
C TRP A 272 23.93 -0.84 6.23
N GLY A 273 24.73 0.09 6.74
CA GLY A 273 25.99 -0.21 7.43
C GLY A 273 27.13 -0.72 6.55
N THR A 274 26.88 -0.95 5.26
CA THR A 274 27.87 -1.36 4.25
C THR A 274 27.75 -0.51 2.98
N THR A 275 28.56 -0.81 1.97
CA THR A 275 28.54 -0.11 0.67
C THR A 275 27.78 -0.92 -0.38
N PRO A 276 27.11 -0.27 -1.36
CA PRO A 276 26.46 -0.97 -2.47
C PRO A 276 27.38 -1.84 -3.34
N GLU A 277 28.71 -1.66 -3.24
CA GLU A 277 29.70 -2.52 -3.93
C GLU A 277 29.55 -4.01 -3.62
N SER A 278 29.05 -4.36 -2.43
CA SER A 278 28.82 -5.77 -2.04
C SER A 278 27.58 -6.40 -2.70
N GLY A 279 26.81 -5.61 -3.46
CA GLY A 279 25.53 -6.03 -4.00
C GLY A 279 24.38 -5.94 -3.00
N TRP A 280 23.14 -5.99 -3.51
CA TRP A 280 21.92 -5.96 -2.71
C TRP A 280 20.76 -6.62 -3.44
N SER A 281 19.68 -6.95 -2.73
CA SER A 281 18.48 -7.53 -3.32
C SER A 281 17.43 -6.47 -3.60
N GLN A 282 16.56 -6.70 -4.58
CA GLN A 282 15.31 -5.93 -4.70
C GLN A 282 14.59 -5.95 -3.35
N PHE A 283 14.01 -4.82 -2.97
CA PHE A 283 13.18 -4.75 -1.77
C PHE A 283 11.92 -5.58 -1.98
N PHE A 284 11.60 -6.46 -1.03
CA PHE A 284 10.38 -7.25 -1.08
C PHE A 284 9.20 -6.41 -0.57
N ASP A 285 8.39 -5.89 -1.50
CA ASP A 285 7.19 -5.13 -1.19
C ASP A 285 6.04 -6.06 -0.76
N SER A 286 6.14 -6.56 0.48
CA SER A 286 5.10 -7.38 1.08
C SER A 286 3.75 -6.63 1.16
N PRO A 287 2.62 -7.32 1.34
CA PRO A 287 1.30 -6.70 1.35
C PRO A 287 1.11 -5.47 2.24
N ARG A 288 1.88 -5.31 3.33
CA ARG A 288 1.80 -4.12 4.20
C ARG A 288 2.24 -2.79 3.56
N TYR A 289 2.98 -2.83 2.45
CA TYR A 289 3.46 -1.66 1.72
C TYR A 289 2.50 -1.29 0.59
N SER A 290 2.47 -0.03 0.17
CA SER A 290 1.51 0.47 -0.84
C SER A 290 1.52 -0.34 -2.15
N THR A 291 2.66 -0.47 -2.81
CA THR A 291 2.78 -1.26 -4.07
C THR A 291 2.51 -2.75 -3.83
N GLY A 292 2.88 -3.25 -2.65
CA GLY A 292 2.64 -4.62 -2.23
C GLY A 292 1.16 -4.93 -2.05
N TYR A 293 0.40 -3.97 -1.52
CA TYR A 293 -1.06 -3.99 -1.36
C TYR A 293 -1.77 -3.85 -2.71
N THR A 294 -1.42 -2.87 -3.54
CA THR A 294 -2.12 -2.66 -4.83
C THR A 294 -1.96 -3.86 -5.77
N THR A 295 -0.85 -4.59 -5.64
CA THR A 295 -0.60 -5.85 -6.34
C THR A 295 -1.61 -6.94 -6.01
N LEU A 296 -2.21 -6.92 -4.81
CA LEU A 296 -3.26 -7.87 -4.43
C LEU A 296 -4.51 -7.75 -5.31
N PHE A 297 -4.67 -6.61 -5.97
CA PHE A 297 -5.76 -6.30 -6.91
C PHE A 297 -5.25 -6.16 -8.35
N ASN A 298 -4.11 -6.79 -8.65
CA ASN A 298 -3.49 -6.87 -9.97
C ASN A 298 -3.14 -5.50 -10.59
N THR A 299 -2.93 -4.46 -9.78
CA THR A 299 -2.46 -3.15 -10.27
C THR A 299 -0.93 -3.14 -10.41
N LEU A 300 -0.41 -2.55 -11.48
CA LEU A 300 1.03 -2.38 -11.67
C LEU A 300 1.55 -1.26 -10.76
N GLY A 301 2.39 -1.61 -9.78
CA GLY A 301 2.93 -0.67 -8.80
C GLY A 301 4.35 -0.17 -9.10
N LEU A 302 4.57 1.12 -8.86
CA LEU A 302 5.88 1.78 -8.90
C LEU A 302 6.03 2.68 -7.67
N MET A 303 6.97 2.36 -6.78
CA MET A 303 7.41 3.27 -5.73
C MET A 303 8.64 4.03 -6.22
N VAL A 304 8.53 5.35 -6.27
CA VAL A 304 9.62 6.27 -6.63
C VAL A 304 10.39 6.61 -5.36
N GLU A 305 11.71 6.49 -5.41
CA GLU A 305 12.59 6.69 -4.26
C GLU A 305 13.71 7.65 -4.65
N THR A 306 13.55 8.93 -4.35
CA THR A 306 14.62 9.90 -4.63
C THR A 306 15.75 9.81 -3.59
N HIS A 307 16.95 10.25 -3.93
CA HIS A 307 18.10 10.12 -3.03
C HIS A 307 18.11 11.23 -1.97
N MET A 308 17.99 10.86 -0.69
CA MET A 308 17.91 11.80 0.44
C MET A 308 19.03 12.84 0.54
N LEU A 309 20.24 12.58 0.03
CA LEU A 309 21.37 13.51 0.14
C LEU A 309 21.51 14.46 -1.06
N LYS A 310 20.76 14.22 -2.14
CA LYS A 310 20.79 15.10 -3.33
C LYS A 310 19.96 16.36 -3.07
N PRO A 311 20.32 17.50 -3.70
CA PRO A 311 19.60 18.76 -3.54
C PRO A 311 18.11 18.59 -3.81
N TYR A 312 17.25 19.14 -2.94
CA TYR A 312 15.80 19.03 -3.03
C TYR A 312 15.26 19.31 -4.44
N LYS A 313 15.67 20.43 -5.04
CA LYS A 313 15.33 20.83 -6.41
C LYS A 313 15.47 19.71 -7.44
N ILE A 314 16.63 19.06 -7.48
CA ILE A 314 16.91 17.99 -8.46
C ILE A 314 15.97 16.80 -8.23
N ARG A 315 15.65 16.49 -6.98
CA ARG A 315 14.77 15.36 -6.66
C ARG A 315 13.33 15.61 -7.12
N VAL A 316 12.82 16.84 -6.94
CA VAL A 316 11.49 17.23 -7.45
C VAL A 316 11.47 17.19 -8.98
N GLU A 317 12.47 17.79 -9.63
CA GLU A 317 12.55 17.83 -11.10
C GLU A 317 12.63 16.43 -11.72
N GLN A 318 13.41 15.52 -11.13
CA GLN A 318 13.51 14.15 -11.63
C GLN A 318 12.25 13.32 -11.33
N THR A 319 11.58 13.54 -10.20
CA THR A 319 10.28 12.94 -9.93
C THR A 319 9.25 13.39 -10.96
N TYR A 320 9.19 14.69 -11.27
CA TYR A 320 8.32 15.25 -12.31
C TYR A 320 8.55 14.58 -13.68
N GLU A 321 9.81 14.44 -14.10
CA GLU A 321 10.14 13.79 -15.37
C GLU A 321 9.80 12.30 -15.38
N LEU A 322 9.98 11.60 -14.26
CA LEU A 322 9.59 10.20 -14.11
C LEU A 322 8.07 10.04 -14.20
N LEU A 323 7.30 10.92 -13.56
CA LEU A 323 5.84 10.88 -13.65
C LEU A 323 5.37 11.01 -15.10
N PHE A 324 5.97 11.90 -15.90
CA PHE A 324 5.66 11.96 -17.33
C PHE A 324 6.04 10.70 -18.09
N SER A 325 7.23 10.13 -17.83
CA SER A 325 7.65 8.87 -18.46
C SER A 325 6.70 7.71 -18.10
N ALA A 326 6.21 7.65 -16.87
CA ALA A 326 5.22 6.66 -16.44
C ALA A 326 3.84 6.89 -17.09
N LEU A 327 3.39 8.15 -17.23
CA LEU A 327 2.15 8.48 -17.94
C LEU A 327 2.24 8.10 -19.42
N ASP A 328 3.38 8.35 -20.07
CA ASP A 328 3.62 7.98 -21.47
C ASP A 328 3.58 6.48 -21.69
N PHE A 329 4.32 5.72 -20.86
CA PHE A 329 4.28 4.27 -20.89
C PHE A 329 2.85 3.73 -20.71
N SER A 330 2.13 4.27 -19.73
CA SER A 330 0.77 3.81 -19.40
C SER A 330 -0.22 4.13 -20.52
N LYS A 331 -0.10 5.30 -21.14
CA LYS A 331 -0.88 5.70 -22.33
C LYS A 331 -0.65 4.75 -23.50
N GLU A 332 0.60 4.42 -23.80
CA GLU A 332 0.99 3.54 -24.92
C GLU A 332 0.57 2.09 -24.70
N ASN A 333 0.56 1.63 -23.45
CA ASN A 333 0.27 0.23 -23.11
C ASN A 333 -1.12 0.01 -22.49
N SER A 334 -2.00 1.02 -22.49
CA SER A 334 -3.32 0.99 -21.81
C SER A 334 -4.12 -0.29 -22.06
N ASN A 335 -4.30 -0.68 -23.34
CA ASN A 335 -5.09 -1.87 -23.68
C ASN A 335 -4.40 -3.14 -23.16
N LYS A 336 -3.08 -3.25 -23.34
CA LYS A 336 -2.32 -4.41 -22.89
C LYS A 336 -2.39 -4.56 -21.37
N ILE A 337 -2.25 -3.48 -20.61
CA ILE A 337 -2.35 -3.51 -19.15
C ILE A 337 -3.74 -4.00 -18.74
N LYS A 338 -4.81 -3.44 -19.32
CA LYS A 338 -6.18 -3.86 -19.02
C LYS A 338 -6.46 -5.33 -19.32
N ASP A 339 -5.98 -5.81 -20.46
CA ASP A 339 -6.11 -7.22 -20.83
C ASP A 339 -5.39 -8.13 -19.83
N LEU A 340 -4.16 -7.78 -19.44
CA LEU A 340 -3.41 -8.53 -18.43
C LEU A 340 -4.12 -8.53 -17.08
N ARG A 341 -4.62 -7.37 -16.62
CA ARG A 341 -5.38 -7.25 -15.35
C ARG A 341 -6.65 -8.09 -15.37
N LYS A 342 -7.39 -8.07 -16.47
CA LYS A 342 -8.63 -8.83 -16.65
C LYS A 342 -8.39 -10.35 -16.55
N ASN A 343 -7.29 -10.84 -17.12
CA ASN A 343 -7.00 -12.28 -17.16
C ASN A 343 -6.29 -12.80 -15.90
N ALA A 344 -5.77 -11.91 -15.04
CA ALA A 344 -4.94 -12.27 -13.90
C ALA A 344 -5.63 -13.23 -12.90
N VAL A 345 -6.92 -13.05 -12.63
CA VAL A 345 -7.67 -13.91 -11.69
C VAL A 345 -7.77 -15.34 -12.23
N GLU A 346 -8.10 -15.48 -13.52
CA GLU A 346 -8.20 -16.77 -14.18
C GLU A 346 -6.84 -17.47 -14.22
N GLU A 347 -5.75 -16.75 -14.51
CA GLU A 347 -4.39 -17.28 -14.46
C GLU A 347 -4.03 -17.83 -13.07
N ILE A 348 -4.41 -17.12 -12.00
CA ILE A 348 -4.15 -17.56 -10.61
C ILE A 348 -4.95 -18.83 -10.30
N ILE A 349 -6.24 -18.85 -10.58
CA ILE A 349 -7.12 -20.00 -10.27
C ILE A 349 -6.68 -21.25 -11.04
N ASN A 350 -6.30 -21.10 -12.31
CA ASN A 350 -5.88 -22.20 -13.16
C ASN A 350 -4.59 -22.88 -12.68
N LYS A 351 -3.73 -22.18 -11.92
CA LYS A 351 -2.53 -22.78 -11.29
C LYS A 351 -2.87 -23.75 -10.16
N LYS A 352 -4.06 -23.65 -9.56
CA LYS A 352 -4.54 -24.46 -8.41
C LYS A 352 -3.77 -24.28 -7.10
N THR A 353 -2.51 -23.84 -7.16
CA THR A 353 -1.69 -23.46 -5.99
C THR A 353 -1.34 -21.98 -6.03
N TYR A 354 -1.03 -21.43 -4.86
CA TYR A 354 -0.61 -20.05 -4.69
C TYR A 354 0.58 -19.96 -3.73
N PRO A 355 1.68 -19.26 -4.11
CA PRO A 355 2.82 -19.04 -3.23
C PRO A 355 2.51 -17.99 -2.16
N ILE A 356 2.70 -18.33 -0.89
CA ILE A 356 2.45 -17.45 0.26
C ILE A 356 3.74 -16.97 0.94
N LEU A 357 4.88 -17.60 0.64
CA LEU A 357 6.20 -17.22 1.14
C LEU A 357 7.23 -17.25 0.02
N PHE A 358 8.13 -16.27 0.05
CA PHE A 358 9.20 -16.11 -0.92
C PHE A 358 10.54 -15.87 -0.22
N THR A 359 11.63 -16.29 -0.86
CA THR A 359 12.98 -15.90 -0.49
C THR A 359 13.73 -15.35 -1.71
N VAL A 360 14.69 -14.46 -1.46
CA VAL A 360 15.61 -13.97 -2.51
C VAL A 360 16.40 -15.15 -3.08
N ASP A 361 16.45 -15.24 -4.41
CA ASP A 361 17.33 -16.16 -5.11
C ASP A 361 18.74 -15.59 -5.19
N LYS A 362 19.61 -16.10 -4.32
CA LYS A 362 21.03 -15.70 -4.28
C LYS A 362 21.89 -16.39 -5.33
N ASN A 363 21.38 -17.41 -6.02
CA ASN A 363 22.13 -18.18 -7.01
C ASN A 363 22.10 -17.53 -8.40
N ASN A 364 21.11 -16.70 -8.68
CA ASN A 364 20.91 -16.04 -9.98
C ASN A 364 20.94 -14.50 -9.86
N PRO A 365 22.09 -13.88 -9.52
CA PRO A 365 22.19 -12.42 -9.49
C PRO A 365 22.17 -11.82 -10.89
N THR A 366 21.49 -10.69 -11.04
CA THR A 366 21.62 -9.81 -12.20
C THR A 366 22.86 -8.94 -12.04
N ALA A 367 23.64 -8.82 -13.10
CA ALA A 367 24.74 -7.86 -13.14
C ALA A 367 24.22 -6.45 -13.37
N LEU A 368 24.44 -5.55 -12.40
CA LEU A 368 24.08 -4.14 -12.51
C LEU A 368 25.34 -3.28 -12.61
N HIS A 369 25.38 -2.36 -13.57
CA HIS A 369 26.44 -1.34 -13.66
C HIS A 369 26.07 -0.16 -12.78
N PHE A 370 26.55 -0.17 -11.53
CA PHE A 370 26.16 0.78 -10.51
C PHE A 370 27.14 1.95 -10.39
N LYS A 371 26.60 3.16 -10.40
CA LYS A 371 27.30 4.44 -10.22
C LYS A 371 27.30 4.88 -8.75
N GLY A 372 28.33 4.49 -8.00
CA GLY A 372 28.49 4.84 -6.59
C GLY A 372 29.68 5.76 -6.31
N TYR A 373 30.01 5.90 -5.02
CA TYR A 373 31.21 6.57 -4.51
C TYR A 373 32.01 5.59 -3.66
N GLU A 374 33.35 5.69 -3.67
CA GLU A 374 34.19 4.84 -2.81
C GLU A 374 33.83 5.02 -1.33
N GLY A 375 33.53 3.90 -0.66
CA GLY A 375 33.19 3.87 0.76
C GLY A 375 34.33 3.32 1.62
N THR A 376 34.66 4.01 2.71
CA THR A 376 35.68 3.56 3.68
C THR A 376 35.20 3.79 5.11
N PHE A 377 35.76 3.07 6.07
CA PHE A 377 35.56 3.35 7.48
C PHE A 377 36.65 4.27 7.99
N ILE A 378 36.25 5.43 8.52
CA ILE A 378 37.14 6.41 9.14
C ILE A 378 36.78 6.58 10.61
N ASP A 379 37.70 7.10 11.41
CA ASP A 379 37.44 7.34 12.82
C ASP A 379 36.32 8.36 13.00
N SER A 380 35.40 8.04 13.93
CA SER A 380 34.34 8.95 14.30
C SER A 380 34.93 10.15 15.04
N LYS A 381 34.47 11.36 14.69
CA LYS A 381 34.87 12.59 15.38
C LYS A 381 34.05 12.85 16.66
N VAL A 382 32.99 12.07 16.89
CA VAL A 382 32.01 12.30 17.98
C VAL A 382 31.92 11.10 18.93
N THR A 383 32.32 9.91 18.47
CA THR A 383 32.29 8.67 19.25
C THR A 383 33.67 8.01 19.20
N ASN A 384 33.91 7.01 20.03
CA ASN A 384 35.15 6.22 20.05
C ASN A 384 35.19 5.09 18.99
N GLY A 385 34.22 5.05 18.07
CA GLY A 385 34.10 4.02 17.04
C GLY A 385 34.55 4.48 15.67
N LYS A 386 34.32 3.63 14.66
CA LYS A 386 34.45 3.99 13.24
C LYS A 386 33.10 4.33 12.63
N ARG A 387 33.11 5.14 11.57
CA ARG A 387 31.91 5.43 10.77
C ARG A 387 32.18 5.21 9.29
N LEU A 388 31.14 4.82 8.57
CA LEU A 388 31.16 4.77 7.11
C LEU A 388 31.28 6.20 6.55
N PHE A 389 32.11 6.36 5.53
CA PHE A 389 32.32 7.59 4.80
C PHE A 389 32.38 7.31 3.30
N TYR A 390 31.58 8.06 2.53
CA TYR A 390 31.55 8.01 1.08
C TYR A 390 32.34 9.21 0.51
N ASP A 391 33.39 8.93 -0.24
CA ASP A 391 34.21 9.96 -0.87
C ASP A 391 33.60 10.40 -2.21
N ARG A 392 32.84 11.51 -2.17
CA ARG A 392 32.19 12.07 -3.37
C ARG A 392 33.16 12.51 -4.47
N THR A 393 34.45 12.65 -4.17
CA THR A 393 35.49 12.99 -5.17
C THR A 393 35.96 11.77 -5.97
N LYS A 394 35.59 10.55 -5.54
CA LYS A 394 35.94 9.29 -6.18
C LYS A 394 34.70 8.52 -6.64
N PRO A 395 34.00 9.01 -7.67
CA PRO A 395 32.90 8.27 -8.28
C PRO A 395 33.43 7.02 -8.98
N TYR A 396 32.65 5.95 -8.96
CA TYR A 396 32.93 4.74 -9.74
C TYR A 396 31.73 4.34 -10.59
N ASN A 397 31.96 3.49 -11.58
CA ASN A 397 30.94 2.70 -12.25
C ASN A 397 31.40 1.23 -12.23
N LYS A 398 30.82 0.42 -11.35
CA LYS A 398 31.25 -0.95 -11.09
C LYS A 398 30.12 -1.92 -11.37
N LYS A 399 30.48 -3.10 -11.88
CA LYS A 399 29.56 -4.24 -11.95
C LYS A 399 29.33 -4.75 -10.53
N VAL A 400 28.09 -4.73 -10.06
CA VAL A 400 27.67 -5.24 -8.75
C VAL A 400 26.58 -6.29 -8.91
N SER A 401 26.46 -7.19 -7.94
CA SER A 401 25.41 -8.20 -7.91
C SER A 401 24.10 -7.57 -7.42
N TYR A 402 23.05 -7.64 -8.24
CA TYR A 402 21.70 -7.24 -7.87
C TYR A 402 20.78 -8.45 -7.89
N TYR A 403 20.19 -8.79 -6.75
CA TYR A 403 19.33 -9.97 -6.62
C TYR A 403 17.86 -9.58 -6.82
N ASN A 404 17.40 -9.64 -8.07
CA ASN A 404 16.05 -9.24 -8.48
C ASN A 404 15.02 -10.37 -8.41
N TYR A 405 15.46 -11.62 -8.26
CA TYR A 405 14.60 -12.80 -8.34
C TYR A 405 14.24 -13.33 -6.97
N PHE A 406 12.98 -13.74 -6.82
CA PHE A 406 12.44 -14.37 -5.64
C PHE A 406 11.82 -15.71 -6.01
N VAL A 407 12.10 -16.73 -5.20
CA VAL A 407 11.57 -18.08 -5.38
C VAL A 407 10.58 -18.41 -4.26
N PRO A 408 9.45 -19.07 -4.57
CA PRO A 408 8.54 -19.55 -3.55
C PRO A 408 9.23 -20.54 -2.60
N THR A 409 9.04 -20.35 -1.30
CA THR A 409 9.44 -21.33 -0.27
C THR A 409 8.27 -22.11 0.28
N LYS A 410 7.04 -21.61 0.05
CA LYS A 410 5.80 -22.26 0.47
C LYS A 410 4.65 -21.89 -0.44
N GLU A 411 3.88 -22.90 -0.81
CA GLU A 411 2.63 -22.75 -1.56
C GLU A 411 1.48 -23.46 -0.84
N ILE A 412 0.27 -22.98 -1.07
CA ILE A 412 -0.98 -23.60 -0.62
C ILE A 412 -1.83 -23.99 -1.82
N ALA A 413 -2.69 -25.00 -1.65
CA ALA A 413 -3.75 -25.28 -2.60
C ALA A 413 -4.87 -24.24 -2.43
N ILE A 414 -5.28 -23.59 -3.52
CA ILE A 414 -6.33 -22.58 -3.53
C ILE A 414 -7.67 -23.27 -3.22
N PRO A 415 -8.34 -22.96 -2.10
CA PRO A 415 -9.66 -23.51 -1.83
C PRO A 415 -10.71 -22.85 -2.74
N LYS A 416 -11.88 -23.48 -2.89
CA LYS A 416 -13.04 -22.86 -3.55
C LYS A 416 -13.55 -21.65 -2.77
N ALA A 417 -13.47 -21.73 -1.45
CA ALA A 417 -13.87 -20.65 -0.55
C ALA A 417 -13.19 -20.76 0.81
N TYR A 418 -13.11 -19.63 1.48
CA TYR A 418 -12.87 -19.55 2.91
C TYR A 418 -14.19 -19.35 3.64
N ILE A 419 -14.27 -19.82 4.87
CA ILE A 419 -15.37 -19.51 5.78
C ILE A 419 -14.77 -18.85 7.03
N LEU A 420 -15.35 -17.74 7.48
CA LEU A 420 -14.95 -17.04 8.69
C LEU A 420 -16.14 -16.96 9.66
N GLU A 421 -15.89 -17.31 10.91
CA GLU A 421 -16.89 -17.18 11.97
C GLU A 421 -17.23 -15.71 12.27
N GLN A 422 -18.49 -15.39 12.55
CA GLN A 422 -18.99 -14.02 12.64
C GLN A 422 -18.41 -13.14 13.77
N GLY A 423 -17.68 -13.72 14.73
CA GLY A 423 -17.09 -13.01 15.88
C GLY A 423 -15.88 -12.12 15.56
N TRP A 424 -15.34 -12.20 14.34
CA TRP A 424 -14.11 -11.49 13.95
C TRP A 424 -14.41 -10.20 13.21
N HIS A 425 -15.10 -9.28 13.90
CA HIS A 425 -15.67 -8.07 13.32
C HIS A 425 -14.63 -7.17 12.63
N ASP A 426 -13.45 -7.01 13.25
CA ASP A 426 -12.38 -6.21 12.66
C ASP A 426 -11.92 -6.79 11.31
N VAL A 427 -11.79 -8.12 11.22
CA VAL A 427 -11.45 -8.80 9.97
C VAL A 427 -12.54 -8.59 8.91
N VAL A 428 -13.81 -8.72 9.29
CA VAL A 428 -14.95 -8.47 8.39
C VAL A 428 -14.93 -7.03 7.86
N GLU A 429 -14.68 -6.04 8.72
CA GLU A 429 -14.57 -4.64 8.32
C GLU A 429 -13.45 -4.44 7.28
N ARG A 430 -12.30 -5.12 7.43
CA ARG A 430 -11.22 -5.04 6.43
C ARG A 430 -11.62 -5.69 5.12
N LEU A 431 -12.35 -6.82 5.14
CA LEU A 431 -12.89 -7.43 3.91
C LEU A 431 -13.84 -6.47 3.19
N GLU A 432 -14.74 -5.80 3.92
CA GLU A 432 -15.70 -4.84 3.36
C GLU A 432 -15.01 -3.59 2.77
N ASN A 433 -14.04 -3.03 3.48
CA ASN A 433 -13.26 -1.88 3.01
C ASN A 433 -12.50 -2.21 1.71
N ASN A 434 -12.00 -3.44 1.60
CA ASN A 434 -11.27 -3.94 0.44
C ASN A 434 -12.16 -4.53 -0.67
N LYS A 435 -13.48 -4.31 -0.57
CA LYS A 435 -14.49 -4.78 -1.53
C LYS A 435 -14.37 -6.28 -1.82
N ILE A 436 -14.02 -7.07 -0.81
CA ILE A 436 -14.06 -8.52 -0.90
C ILE A 436 -15.52 -8.97 -0.89
N GLU A 437 -15.88 -9.74 -1.90
CA GLU A 437 -17.21 -10.32 -2.03
C GLU A 437 -17.35 -11.50 -1.07
N PHE A 438 -18.41 -11.50 -0.27
CA PHE A 438 -18.78 -12.62 0.60
C PHE A 438 -20.30 -12.65 0.82
N THR A 439 -20.82 -13.80 1.23
CA THR A 439 -22.22 -13.95 1.65
C THR A 439 -22.28 -14.42 3.10
N ARG A 440 -23.40 -14.17 3.78
CA ARG A 440 -23.66 -14.70 5.12
C ARG A 440 -24.53 -15.94 5.02
N PHE A 441 -24.30 -16.93 5.88
CA PHE A 441 -25.21 -18.07 5.96
C PHE A 441 -26.57 -17.63 6.53
N GLU A 442 -27.64 -17.84 5.78
CA GLU A 442 -29.03 -17.53 6.17
C GLU A 442 -29.59 -18.51 7.22
N LYS A 443 -28.91 -19.62 7.47
CA LYS A 443 -29.26 -20.63 8.47
C LYS A 443 -28.03 -21.42 8.87
N ASP A 444 -28.11 -22.10 10.00
CA ASP A 444 -27.10 -23.07 10.40
C ASP A 444 -26.84 -24.07 9.26
N THR A 445 -25.57 -24.25 8.93
CA THR A 445 -25.12 -25.02 7.75
C THR A 445 -24.02 -25.98 8.15
N LEU A 446 -24.13 -27.25 7.73
CA LEU A 446 -23.11 -28.27 7.95
C LEU A 446 -22.29 -28.44 6.67
N LEU A 447 -20.97 -28.22 6.75
CA LEU A 447 -20.07 -28.39 5.59
C LEU A 447 -18.86 -29.25 5.96
N THR A 448 -18.33 -29.95 4.96
CA THR A 448 -17.07 -30.68 5.06
C THR A 448 -15.93 -29.76 4.67
N VAL A 449 -15.02 -29.47 5.61
CA VAL A 449 -13.98 -28.44 5.45
C VAL A 449 -12.60 -28.93 5.90
N GLU A 450 -11.56 -28.17 5.56
CA GLU A 450 -10.29 -28.19 6.25
C GLU A 450 -10.33 -27.24 7.44
N VAL A 451 -9.89 -27.73 8.61
CA VAL A 451 -9.70 -26.97 9.84
C VAL A 451 -8.20 -26.83 10.09
N GLN A 452 -7.78 -25.67 10.59
CA GLN A 452 -6.40 -25.41 10.94
C GLN A 452 -6.23 -25.04 12.41
N HIS A 453 -5.11 -25.46 12.99
CA HIS A 453 -4.66 -25.04 14.31
C HIS A 453 -3.25 -24.45 14.21
N ILE A 454 -2.99 -23.39 14.97
CA ILE A 454 -1.63 -22.87 15.13
C ILE A 454 -0.78 -23.95 15.78
N LYS A 455 0.30 -24.32 15.11
CA LYS A 455 1.29 -25.27 15.60
C LYS A 455 2.33 -24.51 16.42
N GLU A 456 3.08 -23.66 15.75
CA GLU A 456 4.17 -22.84 16.30
C GLU A 456 4.12 -21.43 15.69
N PHE A 457 4.65 -20.46 16.42
CA PHE A 457 4.88 -19.08 15.96
C PHE A 457 5.83 -18.40 16.96
N GLU A 458 6.45 -17.32 16.52
CA GLU A 458 7.22 -16.42 17.38
C GLU A 458 6.57 -15.03 17.39
N THR A 459 6.69 -14.29 18.48
CA THR A 459 6.12 -12.95 18.63
C THR A 459 7.22 -11.93 18.94
N ARG A 460 7.16 -10.75 18.32
CA ARG A 460 8.04 -9.64 18.67
C ARG A 460 7.92 -9.27 20.14
N LYS A 461 9.01 -8.83 20.77
CA LYS A 461 9.03 -8.41 22.19
C LYS A 461 8.69 -6.93 22.41
N THR A 462 8.63 -6.15 21.34
CA THR A 462 8.32 -4.73 21.36
C THR A 462 7.24 -4.43 20.34
N ALA A 463 6.37 -3.48 20.66
CA ALA A 463 5.36 -3.00 19.73
C ALA A 463 6.01 -2.53 18.42
N TYR A 464 5.37 -2.87 17.31
CA TYR A 464 5.73 -2.46 15.96
C TYR A 464 4.44 -2.02 15.27
N GLU A 465 4.34 -0.72 14.98
CA GLU A 465 3.15 -0.14 14.34
C GLU A 465 1.86 -0.58 15.01
N GLY A 466 1.76 -0.45 16.34
CA GLY A 466 0.55 -0.79 17.12
C GLY A 466 0.38 -2.26 17.49
N HIS A 467 1.20 -3.18 16.96
CA HIS A 467 1.02 -4.63 17.16
C HIS A 467 2.27 -5.31 17.75
N TYR A 468 2.05 -6.48 18.37
CA TYR A 468 3.10 -7.45 18.65
C TYR A 468 3.06 -8.52 17.56
N LEU A 469 3.73 -8.22 16.44
CA LEU A 469 3.67 -9.03 15.21
C LEU A 469 4.19 -10.46 15.45
N HIS A 470 3.43 -11.47 15.01
CA HIS A 470 3.86 -12.85 14.93
C HIS A 470 4.61 -13.15 13.63
N TYR A 471 5.50 -14.13 13.66
CA TYR A 471 6.30 -14.58 12.52
C TYR A 471 6.72 -16.05 12.70
N ASN A 472 7.32 -16.66 11.66
CA ASN A 472 7.65 -18.09 11.63
C ASN A 472 6.44 -18.98 11.98
N THR A 473 5.25 -18.55 11.55
CA THR A 473 3.99 -19.22 11.86
C THR A 473 3.86 -20.52 11.08
N GLU A 474 3.55 -21.60 11.80
CA GLU A 474 3.20 -22.90 11.26
C GLU A 474 1.82 -23.33 11.71
N VAL A 475 1.08 -24.04 10.85
CA VAL A 475 -0.22 -24.65 11.19
C VAL A 475 -0.23 -26.17 11.02
N THR A 476 -1.07 -26.85 11.81
CA THR A 476 -1.51 -28.21 11.52
C THR A 476 -2.88 -28.18 10.86
N GLN A 477 -3.11 -29.06 9.90
CA GLN A 477 -4.33 -29.08 9.09
C GLN A 477 -5.04 -30.43 9.23
N THR A 478 -6.36 -30.40 9.38
CA THR A 478 -7.21 -31.62 9.34
C THR A 478 -8.30 -31.43 8.30
N ARG A 479 -8.31 -32.31 7.28
CA ARG A 479 -9.26 -32.27 6.16
C ARG A 479 -10.44 -33.20 6.39
N GLY A 480 -11.55 -32.92 5.71
CA GLY A 480 -12.71 -33.81 5.68
C GLY A 480 -13.56 -33.76 6.95
N LEU A 481 -13.42 -32.71 7.76
CA LEU A 481 -14.20 -32.56 8.98
C LEU A 481 -15.55 -31.93 8.68
N GLN A 482 -16.62 -32.55 9.17
CA GLN A 482 -17.94 -31.91 9.21
C GLN A 482 -17.96 -30.86 10.34
N VAL A 483 -18.15 -29.61 9.96
CA VAL A 483 -18.25 -28.48 10.89
C VAL A 483 -19.61 -27.81 10.70
N LYS A 484 -20.29 -27.56 11.82
CA LYS A 484 -21.52 -26.77 11.85
C LYS A 484 -21.15 -25.29 11.91
N PHE A 485 -21.60 -24.54 10.92
CA PHE A 485 -21.55 -23.08 10.86
C PHE A 485 -22.91 -22.52 11.27
N ASN A 486 -22.91 -21.39 11.95
CA ASN A 486 -24.13 -20.75 12.42
C ASN A 486 -24.68 -19.81 11.34
N ASN A 487 -25.97 -19.47 11.45
CA ASN A 487 -26.48 -18.27 10.77
C ASN A 487 -25.57 -17.06 11.09
N GLY A 488 -25.20 -16.31 10.05
CA GLY A 488 -24.39 -15.09 10.15
C GLY A 488 -22.90 -15.28 9.87
N ASP A 489 -22.37 -16.50 10.00
CA ASP A 489 -20.99 -16.84 9.57
C ASP A 489 -20.83 -16.56 8.06
N ILE A 490 -19.63 -16.21 7.61
CA ILE A 490 -19.43 -15.70 6.25
C ILE A 490 -18.74 -16.71 5.33
N TYR A 491 -19.25 -16.81 4.11
CA TYR A 491 -18.68 -17.58 3.00
C TYR A 491 -17.99 -16.64 2.02
N ILE A 492 -16.69 -16.82 1.83
CA ILE A 492 -15.83 -15.96 1.02
C ILE A 492 -15.34 -16.76 -0.20
N PRO A 493 -15.97 -16.64 -1.38
CA PRO A 493 -15.54 -17.34 -2.58
C PRO A 493 -14.14 -16.87 -3.00
N THR A 494 -13.28 -17.77 -3.47
CA THR A 494 -11.95 -17.36 -3.97
C THR A 494 -11.97 -16.87 -5.41
N ASN A 495 -12.99 -17.23 -6.20
CA ASN A 495 -13.12 -16.80 -7.60
C ASN A 495 -13.64 -15.35 -7.72
N GLN A 496 -12.78 -14.39 -7.37
CA GLN A 496 -13.05 -12.96 -7.43
C GLN A 496 -11.75 -12.15 -7.58
N THR A 497 -11.89 -10.85 -7.89
CA THR A 497 -10.74 -9.96 -8.13
C THR A 497 -9.79 -9.89 -6.93
N GLY A 498 -10.33 -9.95 -5.71
CA GLY A 498 -9.57 -9.88 -4.45
C GLY A 498 -8.92 -11.19 -4.01
N ILE A 499 -8.81 -12.22 -4.87
CA ILE A 499 -8.29 -13.55 -4.48
C ILE A 499 -6.95 -13.49 -3.74
N ARG A 500 -6.01 -12.64 -4.20
CA ARG A 500 -4.69 -12.50 -3.54
C ARG A 500 -4.83 -11.91 -2.15
N TYR A 501 -5.67 -10.88 -1.98
CA TYR A 501 -5.93 -10.28 -0.67
C TYR A 501 -6.50 -11.33 0.29
N ILE A 502 -7.46 -12.14 -0.15
CA ILE A 502 -8.06 -13.21 0.66
C ILE A 502 -6.98 -14.20 1.11
N ILE A 503 -6.16 -14.70 0.18
CA ILE A 503 -5.13 -15.71 0.51
C ILE A 503 -4.05 -15.11 1.42
N GLU A 504 -3.50 -13.94 1.07
CA GLU A 504 -2.40 -13.31 1.81
C GLU A 504 -2.79 -12.81 3.21
N THR A 505 -4.09 -12.61 3.46
CA THR A 505 -4.60 -12.15 4.77
C THR A 505 -5.19 -13.27 5.63
N LEU A 506 -5.83 -14.28 5.03
CA LEU A 506 -6.51 -15.36 5.76
C LEU A 506 -5.62 -16.61 6.00
N GLU A 507 -4.57 -16.81 5.20
CA GLU A 507 -3.59 -17.87 5.47
C GLU A 507 -2.67 -17.44 6.61
N ALA A 508 -2.79 -18.06 7.80
CA ALA A 508 -2.02 -17.65 8.98
C ALA A 508 -0.49 -17.63 8.77
N GLU A 509 0.00 -18.49 7.88
CA GLU A 509 1.42 -18.64 7.56
C GLU A 509 1.95 -17.58 6.56
N ALA A 510 1.07 -16.76 5.96
CA ALA A 510 1.47 -15.67 5.06
C ALA A 510 2.06 -14.48 5.85
N ILE A 511 3.00 -13.74 5.24
CA ILE A 511 3.82 -12.71 5.91
C ILE A 511 2.97 -11.64 6.60
N ASP A 512 1.91 -11.20 5.92
CA ASP A 512 1.04 -10.12 6.36
C ASP A 512 -0.38 -10.62 6.70
N SER A 513 -0.49 -11.87 7.18
CA SER A 513 -1.77 -12.45 7.59
C SER A 513 -2.38 -11.72 8.79
N PHE A 514 -3.71 -11.76 8.92
CA PHE A 514 -4.40 -11.25 10.11
C PHE A 514 -3.94 -11.97 11.38
N PHE A 515 -3.58 -13.25 11.29
CA PHE A 515 -2.95 -13.95 12.41
C PHE A 515 -1.62 -13.32 12.78
N ASN A 516 -0.72 -13.09 11.82
CA ASN A 516 0.58 -12.49 12.10
C ASN A 516 0.46 -11.05 12.61
N TRP A 517 -0.56 -10.33 12.18
CA TRP A 517 -0.94 -9.04 12.75
C TRP A 517 -1.79 -9.13 14.01
N ASN A 518 -1.81 -10.28 14.70
CA ASN A 518 -2.40 -10.51 16.03
C ASN A 518 -3.92 -10.28 16.17
N PHE A 519 -4.68 -10.30 15.07
CA PHE A 519 -6.14 -10.18 15.08
C PHE A 519 -6.86 -11.39 15.70
N PHE A 520 -6.17 -12.52 15.84
CA PHE A 520 -6.75 -13.78 16.34
C PHE A 520 -6.21 -14.22 17.72
N ASP A 521 -5.51 -13.36 18.46
CA ASP A 521 -4.77 -13.75 19.67
C ASP A 521 -5.62 -14.41 20.77
N THR A 522 -6.93 -14.15 20.79
CA THR A 522 -7.84 -14.77 21.76
C THR A 522 -7.89 -16.30 21.66
N ILE A 523 -7.56 -16.89 20.50
CA ILE A 523 -7.47 -18.35 20.32
C ILE A 523 -6.22 -18.94 20.97
N LEU A 524 -5.19 -18.14 21.23
CA LEU A 524 -3.90 -18.60 21.76
C LEU A 524 -3.93 -18.88 23.26
N GLN A 525 -4.94 -18.36 23.95
CA GLN A 525 -5.13 -18.57 25.38
C GLN A 525 -6.16 -19.66 25.63
N GLN A 526 -5.73 -20.71 26.32
CA GLN A 526 -6.62 -21.75 26.79
C GLN A 526 -7.63 -21.19 27.83
N LYS A 527 -8.90 -21.59 27.77
CA LYS A 527 -9.95 -21.13 28.72
C LYS A 527 -10.24 -22.16 29.81
N GLU A 528 -10.31 -23.43 29.45
CA GLU A 528 -10.50 -24.52 30.41
C GLU A 528 -9.17 -25.10 30.91
N GLY A 529 -9.21 -25.79 32.05
CA GLY A 529 -8.03 -26.44 32.63
C GLY A 529 -8.41 -27.63 33.50
N TYR A 530 -7.50 -28.07 34.34
CA TYR A 530 -7.77 -29.14 35.31
C TYR A 530 -6.98 -28.92 36.61
N SER A 531 -7.49 -29.48 37.70
CA SER A 531 -6.73 -29.66 38.94
C SER A 531 -6.10 -31.03 38.95
N SER A 532 -4.78 -31.12 39.16
CA SER A 532 -4.02 -32.37 39.01
C SER A 532 -4.61 -33.52 39.84
N TYR A 533 -4.98 -33.27 41.10
CA TYR A 533 -5.52 -34.30 41.99
C TYR A 533 -6.87 -34.89 41.55
N VAL A 534 -7.61 -34.20 40.66
CA VAL A 534 -8.87 -34.71 40.09
C VAL A 534 -8.61 -35.41 38.76
N PHE A 535 -7.73 -34.83 37.95
CA PHE A 535 -7.50 -35.31 36.60
C PHE A 535 -6.57 -36.53 36.54
N GLU A 536 -5.73 -36.77 37.56
CA GLU A 536 -4.78 -37.88 37.58
C GLU A 536 -5.46 -39.25 37.44
N ASP A 537 -6.54 -39.50 38.19
CA ASP A 537 -7.32 -40.74 38.08
C ASP A 537 -7.93 -40.90 36.67
N ILE A 538 -8.46 -39.80 36.10
CA ILE A 538 -9.02 -39.78 34.74
C ILE A 538 -7.92 -40.03 33.69
N ALA A 539 -6.74 -39.45 33.89
CA ALA A 539 -5.59 -39.60 33.00
C ALA A 539 -5.06 -41.04 33.00
N GLU A 540 -4.98 -41.68 34.18
CA GLU A 540 -4.62 -43.08 34.30
C GLU A 540 -5.63 -43.98 33.57
N GLU A 541 -6.92 -43.80 33.84
CA GLU A 541 -7.99 -44.55 33.18
C GLU A 541 -7.91 -44.36 31.66
N PHE A 542 -7.73 -43.13 31.20
CA PHE A 542 -7.60 -42.80 29.79
C PHE A 542 -6.41 -43.51 29.13
N LEU A 543 -5.22 -43.50 29.75
CA LEU A 543 -4.05 -44.21 29.22
C LEU A 543 -4.23 -45.73 29.22
N ASN A 544 -4.86 -46.30 30.25
CA ASN A 544 -5.16 -47.73 30.33
C ASN A 544 -6.12 -48.16 29.21
N ASN A 545 -7.10 -47.32 28.89
CA ASN A 545 -8.04 -47.54 27.79
C ASN A 545 -7.45 -47.26 26.40
N ASN A 546 -6.27 -46.61 26.32
CA ASN A 546 -5.59 -46.28 25.05
C ASN A 546 -4.12 -46.77 25.05
N PRO A 547 -3.87 -48.09 24.87
CA PRO A 547 -2.53 -48.67 25.00
C PRO A 547 -1.47 -48.06 24.07
N SER A 548 -1.84 -47.62 22.86
CA SER A 548 -0.90 -46.95 21.94
C SER A 548 -0.43 -45.60 22.48
N LEU A 549 -1.34 -44.79 23.03
CA LEU A 549 -0.99 -43.51 23.66
C LEU A 549 -0.19 -43.72 24.95
N LYS A 550 -0.48 -44.77 25.71
CA LYS A 550 0.33 -45.16 26.88
C LYS A 550 1.76 -45.51 26.49
N GLN A 551 1.95 -46.22 25.38
CA GLN A 551 3.29 -46.51 24.86
C GLN A 551 4.00 -45.23 24.39
N GLU A 552 3.31 -44.33 23.67
CA GLU A 552 3.87 -43.02 23.26
C GLU A 552 4.31 -42.20 24.49
N PHE A 553 3.48 -42.14 25.52
CA PHE A 553 3.79 -41.47 26.79
C PHE A 553 5.04 -42.04 27.45
N LEU A 554 5.09 -43.37 27.67
CA LEU A 554 6.23 -44.03 28.32
C LEU A 554 7.52 -43.89 27.52
N GLN A 555 7.43 -43.94 26.19
CA GLN A 555 8.58 -43.70 25.32
C GLN A 555 9.09 -42.27 25.50
N LYS A 556 8.19 -41.28 25.53
CA LYS A 556 8.56 -39.87 25.75
C LYS A 556 9.22 -39.66 27.11
N VAL A 557 8.70 -40.27 28.17
CA VAL A 557 9.33 -40.27 29.51
C VAL A 557 10.74 -40.87 29.47
N LYS A 558 10.98 -41.87 28.62
CA LYS A 558 12.28 -42.52 28.50
C LYS A 558 13.29 -41.71 27.68
N THR A 559 12.84 -40.99 26.65
CA THR A 559 13.73 -40.34 25.67
C THR A 559 13.93 -38.84 25.90
N GLU A 560 13.07 -38.17 26.65
CA GLU A 560 13.13 -36.71 26.85
C GLU A 560 13.35 -36.37 28.32
N GLU A 561 14.58 -35.95 28.66
CA GLU A 561 15.00 -35.70 30.04
C GLU A 561 14.16 -34.63 30.75
N ASP A 562 13.88 -33.51 30.07
CA ASP A 562 13.07 -32.42 30.63
C ASP A 562 11.62 -32.85 30.88
N PHE A 563 11.06 -33.69 30.00
CA PHE A 563 9.73 -34.25 30.15
C PHE A 563 9.68 -35.25 31.31
N ALA A 564 10.69 -36.13 31.42
CA ALA A 564 10.79 -37.13 32.47
C ALA A 564 10.85 -36.53 33.88
N LYS A 565 11.45 -35.36 34.03
CA LYS A 565 11.62 -34.66 35.31
C LYS A 565 10.45 -33.74 35.68
N ASN A 566 9.46 -33.56 34.82
CA ASN A 566 8.36 -32.62 35.04
C ASN A 566 6.98 -33.30 35.00
N ALA A 567 6.47 -33.65 36.18
CA ALA A 567 5.15 -34.29 36.34
C ALA A 567 3.99 -33.43 35.78
N GLN A 568 4.08 -32.10 35.88
CA GLN A 568 3.06 -31.20 35.32
C GLN A 568 3.04 -31.27 33.80
N THR A 569 4.21 -31.27 33.15
CA THR A 569 4.31 -31.43 31.69
C THR A 569 3.80 -32.80 31.23
N GLN A 570 4.06 -33.85 32.00
CA GLN A 570 3.55 -35.21 31.75
C GLN A 570 2.02 -35.26 31.79
N LEU A 571 1.42 -34.78 32.88
CA LEU A 571 -0.03 -34.80 33.05
C LEU A 571 -0.72 -33.90 32.00
N TYR A 572 -0.13 -32.75 31.68
CA TYR A 572 -0.63 -31.87 30.62
C TYR A 572 -0.55 -32.50 29.23
N TRP A 573 0.49 -33.31 28.97
CA TRP A 573 0.58 -34.06 27.72
C TRP A 573 -0.56 -35.06 27.58
N VAL A 574 -0.92 -35.78 28.65
CA VAL A 574 -2.06 -36.71 28.64
C VAL A 574 -3.36 -35.93 28.44
N TYR A 575 -3.55 -34.85 29.21
CA TYR A 575 -4.73 -33.99 29.12
C TYR A 575 -5.03 -33.54 27.68
N LYS A 576 -4.01 -33.07 26.94
CA LYS A 576 -4.14 -32.66 25.52
C LYS A 576 -4.64 -33.75 24.57
N LYS A 577 -4.54 -35.02 24.95
CA LYS A 577 -5.00 -36.17 24.16
C LYS A 577 -6.40 -36.66 24.57
N THR A 578 -6.94 -36.15 25.68
CA THR A 578 -8.27 -36.53 26.18
C THR A 578 -9.40 -35.68 25.56
N PRO A 579 -10.66 -36.13 25.61
CA PRO A 579 -11.82 -35.31 25.25
C PRO A 579 -12.03 -34.05 26.11
N HIS A 580 -11.34 -33.93 27.26
CA HIS A 580 -11.45 -32.78 28.16
C HIS A 580 -10.65 -31.56 27.66
N TYR A 581 -9.68 -31.76 26.76
CA TYR A 581 -8.94 -30.65 26.17
C TYR A 581 -9.85 -29.88 25.22
N GLU A 582 -9.96 -28.57 25.43
CA GLU A 582 -10.84 -27.74 24.62
C GLU A 582 -10.41 -27.70 23.15
N LYS A 583 -11.36 -27.91 22.25
CA LYS A 583 -11.09 -27.92 20.80
C LYS A 583 -10.78 -26.53 20.23
N ALA A 584 -11.14 -25.47 20.96
CA ALA A 584 -10.99 -24.08 20.54
C ALA A 584 -9.56 -23.55 20.69
N HIS A 585 -8.77 -24.09 21.61
CA HIS A 585 -7.40 -23.61 21.83
C HIS A 585 -6.56 -23.80 20.57
N LYS A 586 -5.94 -22.69 20.11
CA LYS A 586 -5.16 -22.55 18.88
C LYS A 586 -5.92 -22.84 17.58
N LYS A 587 -7.24 -23.06 17.62
CA LYS A 587 -8.04 -23.31 16.41
C LYS A 587 -8.26 -21.99 15.68
N LEU A 588 -7.84 -21.92 14.42
CA LEU A 588 -8.14 -20.75 13.60
C LEU A 588 -9.66 -20.70 13.31
N PRO A 589 -10.27 -19.51 13.35
CA PRO A 589 -11.68 -19.30 13.02
C PRO A 589 -11.93 -19.24 11.51
N ILE A 590 -10.93 -19.65 10.73
CA ILE A 590 -10.91 -19.65 9.27
C ILE A 590 -10.89 -21.10 8.82
N TYR A 591 -11.81 -21.43 7.93
CA TYR A 591 -11.97 -22.77 7.38
C TYR A 591 -11.86 -22.73 5.87
N LYS A 592 -11.42 -23.84 5.27
CA LYS A 592 -11.25 -23.92 3.81
C LYS A 592 -12.15 -24.98 3.21
N LEU A 593 -12.87 -24.61 2.16
CA LEU A 593 -13.73 -25.51 1.38
C LEU A 593 -13.03 -25.82 0.05
N TYR A 594 -12.80 -27.10 -0.25
CA TYR A 594 -12.09 -27.56 -1.45
C TYR A 594 -12.99 -28.17 -2.53
#